data_AF-A0A1Z5LEV0-F1
#
_entry.id   AF-A0A1Z5LEV0-F1
#
_cell.length_a   1.000
_cell.length_b   1.000
_cell.length_c   1.000
_cell.angle_alpha   90.00
_cell.angle_beta   90.00
_cell.angle_gamma   90.00
#
_symmetry.space_group_name_H-M   'P 1'
#
loop_
_entity.id
_entity.type
_entity.pdbx_description
1 polymer ?
#
loop_
_entity_poly.entity_id
_entity_poly.type
_entity_poly.pdbx_seq_one_letter_code
_entity_poly.pdbx_strand_id
1 'polypeptide(L)'
;MCGIFAYLNYLEPKSRREILECLIKGLQRLEYRGYDSAGVAFDCDSEAHEISIIRKIGKVKVLEDAIWTNEELDLDHVHETHVGIAHTRWATHGAPSDLNSHPHRSGTENEFVVVHNGIITNYKDIKQFLIQKGFQFESDTDTEVIAKFIKHLHETHPELSFRELVEQVIQQLEGAFALVFKSNKYPIQCVATRRGSPLLVGLKTKSYLSTEFIPVLYSKGCGGGFAFDSNPVGSPICYHRPREDVTKSTAGGIHRTNSTTEFVPPGEEKEIEYFFASDASAIIEHTNRVIFLEDDDVAAVSDGHLSIHRLKRTLDENVNREIITLKMEIQQIMKGNFSSFMQKEIFEQPESVINTMRGRMNFEKESVILGGIKDYLAEIKRCRRLLLIGCGTSYHSAIATRQILEELTELPVMVELASDFLDRNTPIFRDDVCFFISQSGETADSLMALRYCKQ
;
A
#
# COMPACT_ATOMS: atom_id res chain seq x y z
N MET A 1 13.06 3.27 -1.36
CA MET A 1 11.66 3.02 -0.92
C MET A 1 11.51 1.52 -0.77
N CYS A 2 10.76 0.96 0.16
CA CYS A 2 10.66 -0.51 0.26
C CYS A 2 9.67 -1.09 -0.79
N GLY A 3 9.58 -2.42 -0.90
CA GLY A 3 8.65 -3.12 -1.78
C GLY A 3 7.78 -4.11 -1.01
N ILE A 4 6.45 -4.02 -1.16
CA ILE A 4 5.48 -5.00 -0.65
C ILE A 4 4.94 -5.80 -1.83
N PHE A 5 4.87 -7.11 -1.68
CA PHE A 5 4.10 -7.99 -2.56
C PHE A 5 3.39 -9.07 -1.74
N ALA A 6 2.13 -9.35 -2.04
CA ALA A 6 1.41 -10.49 -1.48
C ALA A 6 0.55 -11.15 -2.55
N TYR A 7 0.43 -12.47 -2.45
CA TYR A 7 -0.33 -13.30 -3.36
C TYR A 7 -1.34 -14.12 -2.57
N LEU A 8 -2.59 -14.09 -3.00
CA LEU A 8 -3.66 -14.91 -2.46
C LEU A 8 -4.35 -15.63 -3.61
N ASN A 9 -4.23 -16.95 -3.65
CA ASN A 9 -5.03 -17.81 -4.53
C ASN A 9 -6.21 -18.36 -3.73
N TYR A 10 -7.44 -18.17 -4.21
CA TYR A 10 -8.67 -18.64 -3.59
C TYR A 10 -9.38 -19.62 -4.51
N LEU A 11 -9.52 -20.86 -4.04
CA LEU A 11 -10.06 -21.99 -4.81
C LEU A 11 -9.35 -22.21 -6.15
N GLU A 12 -8.11 -21.75 -6.28
CA GLU A 12 -7.26 -21.93 -7.45
C GLU A 12 -6.02 -22.69 -6.96
N PRO A 13 -5.97 -24.03 -7.15
CA PRO A 13 -4.89 -24.84 -6.61
C PRO A 13 -3.52 -24.41 -7.12
N LYS A 14 -2.57 -24.25 -6.20
CA LYS A 14 -1.17 -23.95 -6.48
C LYS A 14 -0.26 -24.78 -5.58
N SER A 15 0.81 -25.31 -6.15
CA SER A 15 1.89 -25.89 -5.37
C SER A 15 2.61 -24.81 -4.55
N ARG A 16 3.23 -25.20 -3.43
CA ARG A 16 4.10 -24.31 -2.65
C ARG A 16 5.21 -23.71 -3.51
N ARG A 17 5.76 -24.48 -4.45
CA ARG A 17 6.72 -24.00 -5.46
C ARG A 17 6.16 -22.82 -6.25
N GLU A 18 4.98 -22.96 -6.85
CA GLU A 18 4.36 -21.90 -7.66
C GLU A 18 4.06 -20.64 -6.84
N ILE A 19 3.60 -20.81 -5.59
CA ILE A 19 3.35 -19.71 -4.66
C ILE A 19 4.65 -18.95 -4.38
N LEU A 20 5.72 -19.67 -3.98
CA LEU A 20 7.01 -19.05 -3.65
C LEU A 20 7.66 -18.41 -4.87
N GLU A 21 7.56 -19.03 -6.05
CA GLU A 21 8.00 -18.43 -7.30
C GLU A 21 7.26 -17.13 -7.62
N CYS A 22 5.94 -17.07 -7.40
CA CYS A 22 5.15 -15.86 -7.58
C CYS A 22 5.62 -14.75 -6.62
N LEU A 23 5.80 -15.07 -5.33
CA LEU A 23 6.30 -14.11 -4.35
C LEU A 23 7.70 -13.58 -4.72
N ILE A 24 8.63 -14.46 -5.07
CA ILE A 24 10.01 -14.10 -5.43
C ILE A 24 10.03 -13.25 -6.71
N LYS A 25 9.26 -13.61 -7.74
CA LYS A 25 9.13 -12.81 -8.97
C LYS A 25 8.58 -11.42 -8.65
N GLY A 26 7.55 -11.34 -7.82
CA GLY A 26 7.01 -10.06 -7.31
C GLY A 26 8.11 -9.21 -6.65
N LEU A 27 8.93 -9.79 -5.78
CA LEU A 27 10.06 -9.09 -5.16
C LEU A 27 11.13 -8.66 -6.16
N GLN A 28 11.46 -9.48 -7.16
CA GLN A 28 12.41 -9.12 -8.22
C GLN A 28 11.92 -7.89 -9.02
N ARG A 29 10.60 -7.73 -9.21
CA ARG A 29 10.02 -6.52 -9.83
C ARG A 29 10.10 -5.28 -8.94
N LEU A 30 10.35 -5.45 -7.65
CA LEU A 30 10.42 -4.38 -6.64
C LEU A 30 11.84 -4.13 -6.10
N GLU A 31 12.83 -4.93 -6.49
CA GLU A 31 14.22 -4.85 -6.00
C GLU A 31 14.87 -3.50 -6.28
N TYR A 32 14.45 -2.81 -7.34
CA TYR A 32 14.93 -1.47 -7.67
C TYR A 32 14.51 -0.40 -6.63
N ARG A 33 13.45 -0.67 -5.84
CA ARG A 33 13.02 0.22 -4.77
C ARG A 33 13.88 0.00 -3.51
N GLY A 34 14.16 -1.26 -3.15
CA GLY A 34 14.94 -1.65 -1.96
C GLY A 34 15.60 -3.03 -2.09
N TYR A 35 16.84 -3.16 -1.58
CA TYR A 35 17.70 -4.33 -1.80
C TYR A 35 18.64 -4.66 -0.62
N ASP A 36 18.46 -4.04 0.54
CA ASP A 36 19.32 -4.31 1.71
C ASP A 36 19.01 -5.68 2.33
N SER A 37 17.75 -6.09 2.28
CA SER A 37 17.27 -7.41 2.71
C SER A 37 15.90 -7.73 2.13
N ALA A 38 15.49 -8.99 2.21
CA ALA A 38 14.20 -9.46 1.75
C ALA A 38 13.66 -10.62 2.59
N GLY A 39 12.35 -10.87 2.53
CA GLY A 39 11.75 -12.03 3.17
C GLY A 39 10.36 -12.37 2.67
N VAL A 40 9.91 -13.58 3.03
CA VAL A 40 8.58 -14.13 2.73
C VAL A 40 7.97 -14.78 3.97
N ALA A 41 6.64 -14.80 4.03
CA ALA A 41 5.89 -15.62 4.96
C ALA A 41 4.75 -16.37 4.23
N PHE A 42 4.60 -17.65 4.54
CA PHE A 42 3.69 -18.58 3.85
C PHE A 42 3.26 -19.70 4.82
N ASP A 43 2.17 -20.40 4.51
CA ASP A 43 1.67 -21.49 5.37
C ASP A 43 2.52 -22.77 5.23
N CYS A 44 2.77 -23.42 6.37
CA CYS A 44 3.32 -24.77 6.48
C CYS A 44 2.25 -25.82 6.17
N ASP A 45 2.69 -27.07 5.99
CA ASP A 45 1.81 -28.24 5.87
C ASP A 45 1.30 -28.66 7.25
N SER A 46 0.34 -27.90 7.79
CA SER A 46 -0.25 -28.20 9.09
C SER A 46 -1.73 -27.87 9.11
N GLU A 47 -2.52 -28.71 9.79
CA GLU A 47 -3.93 -28.40 10.09
C GLU A 47 -4.08 -27.15 10.98
N ALA A 48 -3.02 -26.77 11.69
CA ALA A 48 -2.98 -25.58 12.55
C ALA A 48 -2.68 -24.27 11.79
N HIS A 49 -2.53 -24.32 10.46
CA HIS A 49 -2.16 -23.16 9.63
C HIS A 49 -0.91 -22.43 10.14
N GLU A 50 0.10 -23.17 10.61
CA GLU A 50 1.37 -22.61 11.05
C GLU A 50 2.02 -21.77 9.94
N ILE A 51 2.59 -20.62 10.30
CA ILE A 51 3.22 -19.71 9.35
C ILE A 51 4.73 -19.90 9.41
N SER A 52 5.35 -20.20 8.26
CA SER A 52 6.80 -20.14 8.09
C SER A 52 7.24 -18.75 7.65
N ILE A 53 8.41 -18.32 8.11
CA ILE A 53 9.03 -17.05 7.75
C ILE A 53 10.48 -17.31 7.34
N ILE A 54 10.85 -16.90 6.13
CA ILE A 54 12.23 -16.96 5.63
C ILE A 54 12.66 -15.55 5.30
N ARG A 55 13.76 -15.12 5.92
CA ARG A 55 14.33 -13.77 5.78
C ARG A 55 15.81 -13.85 5.51
N LYS A 56 16.31 -13.01 4.61
CA LYS A 56 17.73 -12.91 4.30
C LYS A 56 18.18 -11.47 4.05
N ILE A 57 19.31 -11.12 4.67
CA ILE A 57 20.08 -9.94 4.30
C ILE A 57 20.64 -10.08 2.88
N GLY A 58 20.65 -8.97 2.15
CA GLY A 58 21.10 -8.88 0.77
C GLY A 58 19.96 -8.85 -0.25
N LYS A 59 20.34 -9.07 -1.51
CA LYS A 59 19.44 -9.03 -2.66
C LYS A 59 18.42 -10.17 -2.62
N VAL A 60 17.34 -10.04 -3.42
CA VAL A 60 16.28 -11.06 -3.54
C VAL A 60 16.86 -12.42 -3.95
N LYS A 61 17.96 -12.42 -4.72
CA LYS A 61 18.65 -13.66 -5.11
C LYS A 61 19.13 -14.49 -3.91
N VAL A 62 19.59 -13.85 -2.83
CA VAL A 62 20.05 -14.56 -1.62
C VAL A 62 18.87 -15.24 -0.92
N LEU A 63 17.72 -14.56 -0.87
CA LEU A 63 16.48 -15.14 -0.35
C LEU A 63 16.01 -16.32 -1.22
N GLU A 64 16.01 -16.15 -2.54
CA GLU A 64 15.66 -17.19 -3.50
C GLU A 64 16.50 -18.45 -3.29
N ASP A 65 17.83 -18.31 -3.23
CA ASP A 65 18.73 -19.43 -3.04
C ASP A 65 18.49 -20.12 -1.68
N ALA A 66 18.20 -19.36 -0.61
CA ALA A 66 17.89 -19.91 0.70
C ALA A 66 16.56 -20.70 0.73
N ILE A 67 15.57 -20.32 -0.07
CA ILE A 67 14.30 -21.04 -0.19
C ILE A 67 14.51 -22.36 -0.94
N TRP A 68 15.21 -22.32 -2.08
CA TRP A 68 15.37 -23.50 -2.93
C TRP A 68 16.38 -24.53 -2.44
N THR A 69 17.24 -24.15 -1.50
CA THR A 69 18.18 -25.07 -0.83
C THR A 69 17.64 -25.63 0.48
N ASN A 70 16.44 -25.23 0.90
CA ASN A 70 15.84 -25.71 2.14
C ASN A 70 15.17 -27.08 1.93
N GLU A 71 15.85 -28.14 2.37
CA GLU A 71 15.38 -29.54 2.26
C GLU A 71 14.18 -29.85 3.16
N GLU A 72 13.87 -29.01 4.16
CA GLU A 72 12.72 -29.20 5.05
C GLU A 72 11.39 -28.74 4.43
N LEU A 73 11.42 -28.02 3.31
CA LEU A 73 10.23 -27.54 2.62
C LEU A 73 9.71 -28.56 1.62
N ASP A 74 8.50 -29.07 1.82
CA ASP A 74 7.77 -29.79 0.78
C ASP A 74 7.27 -28.78 -0.27
N LEU A 75 7.99 -28.67 -1.38
CA LEU A 75 7.65 -27.72 -2.45
C LEU A 75 6.48 -28.19 -3.32
N ASP A 76 6.14 -29.48 -3.28
CA ASP A 76 5.15 -30.08 -4.17
C ASP A 76 3.75 -30.15 -3.53
N HIS A 77 3.64 -29.88 -2.23
CA HIS A 77 2.35 -29.74 -1.56
C HIS A 77 1.47 -28.68 -2.24
N VAL A 78 0.21 -29.04 -2.49
CA VAL A 78 -0.76 -28.20 -3.20
C VAL A 78 -1.73 -27.56 -2.19
N HIS A 79 -1.81 -26.24 -2.23
CA HIS A 79 -2.80 -25.47 -1.49
C HIS A 79 -3.93 -25.05 -2.43
N GLU A 80 -5.17 -25.46 -2.12
CA GLU A 80 -6.36 -24.94 -2.83
C GLU A 80 -6.55 -23.45 -2.60
N THR A 81 -6.26 -23.01 -1.38
CA THR A 81 -6.34 -21.61 -0.98
C THR A 81 -5.17 -21.27 -0.06
N HIS A 82 -4.48 -20.17 -0.34
CA HIS A 82 -3.28 -19.76 0.41
C HIS A 82 -3.09 -18.24 0.39
N VAL A 83 -2.42 -17.72 1.42
CA VAL A 83 -1.96 -16.32 1.48
C VAL A 83 -0.44 -16.31 1.68
N GLY A 84 0.28 -15.75 0.72
CA GLY A 84 1.71 -15.47 0.83
C GLY A 84 1.98 -13.97 0.92
N ILE A 85 2.85 -13.54 1.83
CA ILE A 85 3.31 -12.13 1.90
C ILE A 85 4.83 -12.07 1.77
N ALA A 86 5.32 -11.03 1.12
CA ALA A 86 6.72 -10.85 0.77
C ALA A 86 7.13 -9.37 0.85
N HIS A 87 8.41 -9.13 1.15
CA HIS A 87 8.93 -7.77 1.28
C HIS A 87 10.39 -7.62 0.83
N THR A 88 10.71 -6.49 0.21
CA THR A 88 12.07 -5.98 0.05
C THR A 88 12.26 -4.72 0.88
N ARG A 89 13.37 -4.66 1.61
CA ARG A 89 13.63 -3.61 2.59
C ARG A 89 14.78 -2.70 2.17
N TRP A 90 14.56 -1.40 2.38
CA TRP A 90 15.58 -0.37 2.47
C TRP A 90 15.60 0.11 3.93
N ALA A 91 16.69 -0.10 4.65
CA ALA A 91 16.71 0.10 6.10
C ALA A 91 16.62 1.58 6.49
N THR A 92 15.63 1.94 7.32
CA THR A 92 15.48 3.28 7.94
C THR A 92 15.77 3.22 9.45
N HIS A 93 15.15 2.28 10.16
CA HIS A 93 15.38 1.97 11.58
C HIS A 93 16.02 0.59 11.73
N GLY A 94 17.12 0.49 12.48
CA GLY A 94 17.83 -0.78 12.67
C GLY A 94 18.65 -1.19 11.44
N ALA A 95 19.86 -1.72 11.70
CA ALA A 95 20.76 -2.15 10.64
C ALA A 95 20.17 -3.30 9.81
N PRO A 96 20.53 -3.44 8.52
CA PRO A 96 20.17 -4.61 7.73
C PRO A 96 20.62 -5.91 8.42
N SER A 97 19.67 -6.81 8.68
CA SER A 97 19.89 -8.13 9.27
C SER A 97 18.69 -9.03 8.97
N ASP A 98 18.84 -10.36 9.05
CA ASP A 98 17.72 -11.30 8.90
C ASP A 98 16.59 -10.98 9.91
N LEU A 99 16.95 -10.53 11.13
CA LEU A 99 16.01 -10.21 12.21
C LEU A 99 15.23 -8.91 11.98
N ASN A 100 15.89 -7.88 11.43
CA ASN A 100 15.27 -6.59 11.08
C ASN A 100 14.58 -6.62 9.71
N SER A 101 14.67 -7.74 8.98
CA SER A 101 13.97 -7.92 7.71
C SER A 101 12.50 -8.22 7.97
N HIS A 102 11.66 -7.75 7.06
CA HIS A 102 10.25 -8.10 7.04
C HIS A 102 10.09 -9.47 6.36
N PRO A 103 8.99 -10.20 6.61
CA PRO A 103 7.87 -9.86 7.50
C PRO A 103 8.22 -9.89 9.00
N HIS A 104 7.61 -9.01 9.81
CA HIS A 104 7.72 -9.03 11.27
C HIS A 104 6.60 -9.86 11.90
N ARG A 105 6.91 -10.52 13.01
CA ARG A 105 6.02 -11.44 13.74
C ARG A 105 5.64 -10.93 15.12
N SER A 106 4.46 -11.29 15.58
CA SER A 106 3.95 -10.92 16.91
C SER A 106 4.52 -11.78 18.06
N GLY A 107 4.96 -13.00 17.78
CA GLY A 107 5.48 -13.93 18.79
C GLY A 107 6.22 -15.09 18.15
N THR A 108 6.70 -16.03 18.96
CA THR A 108 7.45 -17.22 18.51
C THR A 108 6.63 -18.15 17.62
N GLU A 109 5.31 -18.16 17.81
CA GLU A 109 4.34 -18.96 17.03
C GLU A 109 3.85 -18.26 15.76
N ASN A 110 4.41 -17.09 15.42
CA ASN A 110 4.07 -16.33 14.21
C ASN A 110 2.56 -16.03 14.07
N GLU A 111 1.83 -15.84 15.17
CA GLU A 111 0.36 -15.73 15.15
C GLU A 111 -0.16 -14.59 14.27
N PHE A 112 0.56 -13.47 14.25
CA PHE A 112 0.33 -12.35 13.35
C PHE A 112 1.64 -11.94 12.71
N VAL A 113 1.59 -11.73 11.40
CA VAL A 113 2.74 -11.36 10.59
C VAL A 113 2.38 -10.16 9.70
N VAL A 114 3.29 -9.21 9.59
CA VAL A 114 3.06 -7.96 8.84
C VAL A 114 4.27 -7.57 8.00
N VAL A 115 4.01 -7.04 6.82
CA VAL A 115 4.99 -6.30 5.99
C VAL A 115 4.60 -4.83 5.94
N HIS A 116 5.61 -3.95 5.96
CA HIS A 116 5.42 -2.51 6.11
C HIS A 116 6.34 -1.70 5.18
N ASN A 117 5.77 -0.72 4.49
CA ASN A 117 6.50 0.35 3.81
C ASN A 117 6.15 1.68 4.48
N GLY A 118 7.15 2.42 4.95
CA GLY A 118 6.94 3.70 5.60
C GLY A 118 7.70 3.82 6.91
N ILE A 119 7.25 4.74 7.75
CA ILE A 119 7.80 5.01 9.08
C ILE A 119 6.65 5.26 10.05
N ILE A 120 6.64 4.53 11.16
CA ILE A 120 5.75 4.77 12.29
C ILE A 120 6.43 5.78 13.23
N THR A 121 5.93 7.01 13.30
CA THR A 121 6.61 8.10 14.01
C THR A 121 6.49 8.00 15.52
N ASN A 122 5.40 7.41 16.02
CA ASN A 122 5.12 7.21 17.45
C ASN A 122 5.45 5.79 17.95
N TYR A 123 6.30 5.02 17.23
CA TYR A 123 6.59 3.64 17.59
C TYR A 123 7.17 3.47 19.00
N LYS A 124 7.90 4.47 19.51
CA LYS A 124 8.50 4.44 20.86
C LYS A 124 7.44 4.36 21.95
N ASP A 125 6.37 5.12 21.81
CA ASP A 125 5.28 5.18 22.79
C ASP A 125 4.53 3.83 22.81
N ILE A 126 4.22 3.31 21.62
CA ILE A 126 3.57 1.99 21.46
C ILE A 126 4.48 0.87 22.00
N LYS A 127 5.78 0.91 21.71
CA LYS A 127 6.76 -0.07 22.19
C LYS A 127 6.83 -0.07 23.72
N GLN A 128 6.88 1.11 24.35
CA GLN A 128 6.91 1.23 25.81
C GLN A 128 5.62 0.67 26.45
N PHE A 129 4.45 0.97 25.88
CA PHE A 129 3.19 0.40 26.33
C PHE A 129 3.17 -1.13 26.25
N LEU A 130 3.59 -1.70 25.12
CA LEU A 130 3.62 -3.16 24.93
C LEU A 130 4.61 -3.86 25.85
N ILE A 131 5.76 -3.24 26.12
CA ILE A 131 6.72 -3.76 27.13
C ILE A 131 6.06 -3.81 28.51
N GLN A 132 5.28 -2.79 28.90
CA GLN A 132 4.54 -2.80 30.16
C GLN A 132 3.46 -3.89 30.21
N LYS A 133 2.92 -4.29 29.06
CA LYS A 133 2.00 -5.42 28.92
C LYS A 133 2.71 -6.79 28.87
N GLY A 134 4.04 -6.83 28.95
CA GLY A 134 4.83 -8.07 29.00
C GLY A 134 5.31 -8.57 27.64
N PHE A 135 5.12 -7.81 26.55
CA PHE A 135 5.64 -8.19 25.23
C PHE A 135 7.16 -8.02 25.18
N GLN A 136 7.83 -9.01 24.59
CA GLN A 136 9.26 -8.94 24.26
C GLN A 136 9.44 -8.57 22.79
N PHE A 137 10.42 -7.70 22.55
CA PHE A 137 10.84 -7.24 21.24
C PHE A 137 12.16 -7.90 20.86
N GLU A 138 12.26 -8.37 19.62
CA GLU A 138 13.46 -9.01 19.08
C GLU A 138 14.22 -8.12 18.09
N SER A 139 13.59 -7.07 17.56
CA SER A 139 14.17 -6.22 16.52
C SER A 139 14.28 -4.74 16.91
N ASP A 140 15.05 -4.02 16.11
CA ASP A 140 15.27 -2.57 16.25
C ASP A 140 14.37 -1.76 15.29
N THR A 141 13.36 -2.38 14.70
CA THR A 141 12.48 -1.74 13.73
C THR A 141 11.26 -1.14 14.40
N ASP A 142 10.74 -0.08 13.80
CA ASP A 142 9.43 0.48 14.10
C ASP A 142 8.30 -0.49 13.72
N THR A 143 8.47 -1.30 12.68
CA THR A 143 7.47 -2.27 12.21
C THR A 143 7.08 -3.32 13.24
N GLU A 144 8.00 -3.80 14.08
CA GLU A 144 7.69 -4.86 15.06
C GLU A 144 6.56 -4.44 16.03
N VAL A 145 6.46 -3.15 16.36
CA VAL A 145 5.39 -2.66 17.25
C VAL A 145 4.01 -2.95 16.67
N ILE A 146 3.86 -2.93 15.33
CA ILE A 146 2.60 -3.20 14.63
C ILE A 146 2.19 -4.66 14.86
N ALA A 147 3.13 -5.60 14.66
CA ALA A 147 2.87 -7.03 14.84
C ALA A 147 2.54 -7.38 16.30
N LYS A 148 3.25 -6.78 17.26
CA LYS A 148 2.98 -6.96 18.69
C LYS A 148 1.65 -6.34 19.10
N PHE A 149 1.32 -5.17 18.56
CA PHE A 149 0.10 -4.45 18.91
C PHE A 149 -1.18 -5.16 18.42
N ILE A 150 -1.19 -5.68 17.19
CA ILE A 150 -2.35 -6.45 16.71
C ILE A 150 -2.60 -7.71 17.55
N LYS A 151 -1.54 -8.38 18.01
CA LYS A 151 -1.66 -9.51 18.93
C LYS A 151 -2.25 -9.09 20.27
N HIS A 152 -1.77 -7.99 20.86
CA HIS A 152 -2.34 -7.46 22.09
C HIS A 152 -3.85 -7.18 21.94
N LEU A 153 -4.26 -6.55 20.85
CA LEU A 153 -5.67 -6.26 20.57
C LEU A 153 -6.50 -7.56 20.43
N HIS A 154 -5.98 -8.56 19.71
CA HIS A 154 -6.64 -9.86 19.58
C HIS A 154 -6.83 -10.57 20.92
N GLU A 155 -5.81 -10.56 21.79
CA GLU A 155 -5.89 -11.15 23.14
C GLU A 155 -6.89 -10.44 24.05
N THR A 156 -7.05 -9.12 23.87
CA THR A 156 -7.93 -8.30 24.71
C THR A 156 -9.36 -8.24 24.18
N HIS A 157 -9.53 -8.42 22.87
CA HIS A 157 -10.80 -8.31 22.13
C HIS A 157 -10.95 -9.45 21.11
N PRO A 158 -11.11 -10.71 21.57
CA PRO A 158 -11.17 -11.89 20.71
C PRO A 158 -12.41 -11.93 19.79
N GLU A 159 -13.41 -11.09 20.04
CA GLU A 159 -14.63 -10.97 19.24
C GLU A 159 -14.44 -10.18 17.94
N LEU A 160 -13.35 -9.42 17.81
CA LEU A 160 -13.12 -8.58 16.63
C LEU A 160 -12.72 -9.42 15.42
N SER A 161 -13.26 -9.04 14.26
CA SER A 161 -12.80 -9.57 12.97
C SER A 161 -11.37 -9.11 12.67
N PHE A 162 -10.67 -9.81 11.78
CA PHE A 162 -9.29 -9.46 11.41
C PHE A 162 -9.19 -8.01 10.89
N ARG A 163 -10.16 -7.62 10.06
CA ARG A 163 -10.33 -6.26 9.57
C ARG A 163 -10.45 -5.25 10.72
N GLU A 164 -11.32 -5.50 11.70
CA GLU A 164 -11.54 -4.60 12.82
C GLU A 164 -10.30 -4.48 13.71
N LEU A 165 -9.54 -5.55 13.90
CA LEU A 165 -8.26 -5.48 14.60
C LEU A 165 -7.29 -4.54 13.88
N VAL A 166 -7.15 -4.66 12.55
CA VAL A 166 -6.30 -3.76 11.76
C VAL A 166 -6.80 -2.33 11.81
N GLU A 167 -8.11 -2.10 11.77
CA GLU A 167 -8.71 -0.77 11.96
C GLU A 167 -8.33 -0.15 13.31
N GLN A 168 -8.34 -0.93 14.41
CA GLN A 168 -7.92 -0.47 15.72
C GLN A 168 -6.41 -0.19 15.79
N VAL A 169 -5.59 -0.99 15.09
CA VAL A 169 -4.15 -0.77 14.97
C VAL A 169 -3.88 0.59 14.32
N ILE A 170 -4.41 0.85 13.12
CA ILE A 170 -4.11 2.06 12.35
C ILE A 170 -4.66 3.37 12.95
N GLN A 171 -5.59 3.28 13.90
CA GLN A 171 -6.02 4.44 14.70
C GLN A 171 -4.93 4.93 15.65
N GLN A 172 -4.08 4.03 16.12
CA GLN A 172 -3.02 4.34 17.08
C GLN A 172 -1.67 4.61 16.38
N LEU A 173 -1.52 4.24 15.11
CA LEU A 173 -0.32 4.49 14.34
C LEU A 173 -0.28 5.93 13.82
N GLU A 174 0.84 6.61 14.06
CA GLU A 174 1.18 7.88 13.44
C GLU A 174 2.28 7.70 12.40
N GLY A 175 2.29 8.57 11.39
CA GLY A 175 3.27 8.55 10.30
C GLY A 175 2.66 8.11 8.98
N ALA A 176 3.49 7.55 8.11
CA ALA A 176 3.10 7.05 6.81
C ALA A 176 3.41 5.56 6.72
N PHE A 177 2.48 4.77 6.24
CA PHE A 177 2.59 3.32 6.16
C PHE A 177 1.76 2.76 5.00
N ALA A 178 2.23 1.66 4.41
CA ALA A 178 1.43 0.68 3.70
C ALA A 178 1.70 -0.67 4.37
N LEU A 179 0.64 -1.40 4.69
CA LEU A 179 0.68 -2.60 5.51
C LEU A 179 -0.08 -3.74 4.82
N VAL A 180 0.45 -4.95 4.92
CA VAL A 180 -0.28 -6.18 4.60
C VAL A 180 -0.08 -7.17 5.74
N PHE A 181 -1.19 -7.68 6.27
CA PHE A 181 -1.25 -8.56 7.42
C PHE A 181 -1.67 -9.97 7.00
N LYS A 182 -1.06 -10.95 7.68
CA LYS A 182 -1.42 -12.37 7.64
C LYS A 182 -1.48 -12.91 9.07
N SER A 183 -2.39 -13.84 9.35
CA SER A 183 -2.50 -14.48 10.66
C SER A 183 -2.94 -15.93 10.55
N ASN A 184 -2.42 -16.79 11.42
CA ASN A 184 -2.92 -18.17 11.56
C ASN A 184 -4.23 -18.25 12.35
N LYS A 185 -4.60 -17.20 13.11
CA LYS A 185 -5.89 -17.08 13.80
C LYS A 185 -7.04 -16.75 12.85
N TYR A 186 -6.70 -16.13 11.72
CA TYR A 186 -7.62 -15.78 10.63
C TYR A 186 -7.12 -16.42 9.33
N PRO A 187 -7.17 -17.76 9.23
CA PRO A 187 -6.64 -18.47 8.06
C PRO A 187 -7.37 -18.01 6.79
N ILE A 188 -6.69 -18.04 5.65
CA ILE A 188 -7.25 -17.68 4.33
C ILE A 188 -7.66 -16.19 4.22
N GLN A 189 -7.39 -15.37 5.24
CA GLN A 189 -7.67 -13.94 5.21
C GLN A 189 -6.40 -13.11 5.00
N CYS A 190 -6.55 -11.99 4.31
CA CYS A 190 -5.51 -10.99 4.12
C CYS A 190 -6.11 -9.60 4.31
N VAL A 191 -5.46 -8.77 5.13
CA VAL A 191 -5.89 -7.39 5.36
C VAL A 191 -4.77 -6.43 5.01
N ALA A 192 -5.08 -5.44 4.19
CA ALA A 192 -4.13 -4.51 3.62
C ALA A 192 -4.64 -3.07 3.79
N THR A 193 -3.77 -2.14 4.15
CA THR A 193 -4.16 -0.76 4.43
C THR A 193 -3.01 0.21 4.17
N ARG A 194 -3.33 1.48 3.96
CA ARG A 194 -2.32 2.51 3.72
C ARG A 194 -2.69 3.87 4.30
N ARG A 195 -1.67 4.67 4.57
CA ARG A 195 -1.71 6.11 4.82
C ARG A 195 -0.39 6.71 4.36
N GLY A 196 -0.38 7.54 3.33
CA GLY A 196 0.84 8.20 2.84
C GLY A 196 1.88 7.30 2.15
N SER A 197 1.62 6.01 1.93
CA SER A 197 2.46 5.10 1.13
C SER A 197 1.60 4.34 0.11
N PRO A 198 2.06 4.14 -1.15
CA PRO A 198 1.28 3.44 -2.17
C PRO A 198 0.98 1.99 -1.82
N LEU A 199 -0.23 1.57 -2.19
CA LEU A 199 -0.69 0.19 -2.11
C LEU A 199 -1.84 0.01 -3.10
N LEU A 200 -1.80 -1.07 -3.88
CA LEU A 200 -2.82 -1.43 -4.84
C LEU A 200 -3.11 -2.93 -4.82
N VAL A 201 -4.27 -3.31 -5.34
CA VAL A 201 -4.75 -4.69 -5.41
C VAL A 201 -5.00 -5.06 -6.86
N GLY A 202 -4.28 -6.04 -7.38
CA GLY A 202 -4.52 -6.69 -8.67
C GLY A 202 -5.55 -7.80 -8.55
N LEU A 203 -6.42 -7.91 -9.55
CA LEU A 203 -7.49 -8.90 -9.62
C LEU A 203 -7.30 -9.81 -10.84
N LYS A 204 -7.28 -11.12 -10.64
CA LYS A 204 -7.27 -12.10 -11.74
C LYS A 204 -8.30 -13.18 -11.48
N THR A 205 -9.25 -13.30 -12.39
CA THR A 205 -10.28 -14.34 -12.36
C THR A 205 -10.67 -14.69 -13.79
N LYS A 206 -11.14 -15.92 -14.01
CA LYS A 206 -11.65 -16.40 -15.30
C LYS A 206 -13.07 -15.88 -15.57
N SER A 207 -13.81 -15.58 -14.50
CA SER A 207 -15.20 -15.11 -14.59
C SER A 207 -15.24 -13.60 -14.90
N TYR A 208 -16.32 -13.17 -15.56
CA TYR A 208 -16.59 -11.73 -15.74
C TYR A 208 -16.73 -11.05 -14.38
N LEU A 209 -16.38 -9.78 -14.23
CA LEU A 209 -16.62 -9.08 -12.97
C LEU A 209 -18.03 -8.50 -12.95
N SER A 210 -18.72 -8.65 -11.81
CA SER A 210 -20.08 -8.19 -11.60
C SER A 210 -20.18 -6.67 -11.56
N THR A 211 -19.10 -6.00 -11.18
CA THR A 211 -19.00 -4.55 -11.05
C THR A 211 -17.60 -4.07 -11.43
N GLU A 212 -17.48 -2.82 -11.90
CA GLU A 212 -16.21 -2.13 -12.09
C GLU A 212 -15.86 -1.20 -10.91
N PHE A 213 -16.69 -1.20 -9.86
CA PHE A 213 -16.56 -0.33 -8.70
C PHE A 213 -16.82 -1.13 -7.42
N ILE A 214 -15.93 -1.00 -6.44
CA ILE A 214 -16.13 -1.53 -5.09
C ILE A 214 -16.58 -0.38 -4.18
N PRO A 215 -17.76 -0.47 -3.53
CA PRO A 215 -18.21 0.54 -2.59
C PRO A 215 -17.35 0.53 -1.32
N VAL A 216 -17.03 1.71 -0.82
CA VAL A 216 -16.35 1.87 0.47
C VAL A 216 -17.39 1.75 1.58
N LEU A 217 -17.15 0.79 2.47
CA LEU A 217 -17.98 0.52 3.63
C LEU A 217 -17.48 1.32 4.83
N TYR A 218 -18.39 1.67 5.74
CA TYR A 218 -18.05 2.44 6.93
C TYR A 218 -18.32 1.60 8.18
N SER A 219 -17.29 1.43 8.99
CA SER A 219 -17.43 0.74 10.28
C SER A 219 -18.40 1.51 11.16
N LYS A 220 -19.30 0.79 11.84
CA LYS A 220 -20.13 1.41 12.89
C LYS A 220 -19.18 1.89 13.97
N GLY A 221 -19.11 3.21 14.19
CA GLY A 221 -18.20 3.79 15.16
C GLY A 221 -18.32 3.08 16.51
N CYS A 222 -17.26 2.37 16.90
CA CYS A 222 -17.04 2.04 18.30
C CYS A 222 -16.87 3.38 19.01
N GLY A 223 -17.95 3.89 19.60
CA GLY A 223 -17.97 5.15 20.35
C GLY A 223 -17.15 5.02 21.62
N GLY A 224 -15.83 5.13 21.47
CA GLY A 224 -14.84 5.02 22.54
C GLY A 224 -13.47 4.88 21.92
N GLY A 225 -12.87 5.99 21.48
CA GLY A 225 -11.44 5.99 21.17
C GLY A 225 -10.69 5.56 22.42
N PHE A 226 -9.93 4.47 22.34
CA PHE A 226 -9.05 4.02 23.41
C PHE A 226 -7.89 5.01 23.51
N ALA A 227 -8.10 6.07 24.28
CA ALA A 227 -7.05 6.98 24.70
C ALA A 227 -6.18 6.28 25.77
N PHE A 228 -4.88 6.59 25.78
CA PHE A 228 -3.97 6.23 26.85
C PHE A 228 -4.38 6.92 28.16
N ASP A 229 -5.41 6.41 28.86
CA ASP A 229 -5.82 6.95 30.14
C ASP A 229 -4.91 6.44 31.25
N SER A 230 -4.03 7.33 31.67
CA SER A 230 -3.29 7.26 32.92
C SER A 230 -4.19 7.78 34.05
N ASN A 231 -5.07 6.94 34.60
CA ASN A 231 -5.46 6.93 36.03
C ASN A 231 -6.64 5.97 36.31
N PRO A 232 -6.67 5.28 37.48
CA PRO A 232 -7.74 4.35 37.83
C PRO A 232 -8.73 5.00 38.79
N VAL A 233 -9.92 5.42 38.31
CA VAL A 233 -11.07 5.62 39.20
C VAL A 233 -12.35 5.18 38.47
N GLY A 234 -13.01 4.18 39.04
CA GLY A 234 -14.12 3.48 38.41
C GLY A 234 -15.45 4.24 38.37
N SER A 235 -16.29 3.84 37.43
CA SER A 235 -17.76 3.80 37.54
C SER A 235 -18.31 2.84 36.47
N PRO A 236 -19.40 2.09 36.75
CA PRO A 236 -19.82 0.98 35.91
C PRO A 236 -20.59 1.49 34.69
N ILE A 237 -20.16 1.09 33.49
CA ILE A 237 -20.90 1.35 32.25
C ILE A 237 -21.93 0.22 32.07
N CYS A 238 -23.21 0.60 32.08
CA CYS A 238 -24.34 -0.29 31.87
C CYS A 238 -24.38 -0.79 30.41
N TYR A 239 -24.32 -2.10 30.22
CA TYR A 239 -24.67 -2.75 28.95
C TYR A 239 -26.19 -2.89 28.85
N HIS A 240 -26.84 -2.04 28.05
CA HIS A 240 -28.20 -2.33 27.60
C HIS A 240 -28.15 -3.35 26.46
N ARG A 241 -28.49 -4.60 26.81
CA ARG A 241 -28.92 -5.67 25.87
C ARG A 241 -30.04 -5.17 24.96
N PRO A 242 -30.08 -5.55 23.67
CA PRO A 242 -31.33 -5.52 22.94
C PRO A 242 -32.26 -6.59 23.52
N ARG A 243 -33.44 -6.14 23.94
CA ARG A 243 -34.58 -6.95 24.35
C ARG A 243 -35.11 -7.68 23.11
N GLU A 244 -35.38 -8.97 23.21
CA GLU A 244 -36.11 -9.73 22.20
C GLU A 244 -37.50 -9.11 22.00
N ASP A 245 -37.73 -8.46 20.86
CA ASP A 245 -39.07 -8.03 20.47
C ASP A 245 -39.85 -9.22 19.91
N VAL A 246 -40.58 -9.88 20.81
CA VAL A 246 -41.69 -10.75 20.47
C VAL A 246 -42.87 -9.88 20.06
N THR A 247 -42.96 -9.56 18.77
CA THR A 247 -44.25 -9.19 18.16
C THR A 247 -44.46 -10.00 16.88
N LYS A 248 -45.34 -11.00 16.99
CA LYS A 248 -45.94 -11.70 15.86
C LYS A 248 -46.68 -10.69 14.97
N SER A 249 -46.20 -10.47 13.76
CA SER A 249 -47.03 -9.98 12.66
C SER A 249 -46.78 -10.82 11.41
N THR A 250 -47.76 -11.65 11.09
CA THR A 250 -47.90 -12.43 9.87
C THR A 250 -48.08 -11.53 8.65
N ALA A 251 -47.09 -11.47 7.75
CA ALA A 251 -47.25 -11.28 6.31
C ALA A 251 -45.85 -11.32 5.65
N GLY A 252 -45.73 -12.07 4.55
CA GLY A 252 -44.47 -12.40 3.89
C GLY A 252 -43.59 -11.19 3.54
N GLY A 253 -42.29 -11.32 3.85
CA GLY A 253 -41.24 -10.38 3.50
C GLY A 253 -39.93 -11.14 3.32
N ILE A 254 -39.34 -11.00 2.14
CA ILE A 254 -38.16 -11.70 1.62
C ILE A 254 -36.94 -11.44 2.52
N HIS A 255 -36.23 -12.50 2.92
CA HIS A 255 -34.88 -12.41 3.47
C HIS A 255 -33.95 -11.78 2.41
N ARG A 256 -33.56 -10.52 2.60
CA ARG A 256 -32.48 -9.89 1.83
C ARG A 256 -31.15 -10.33 2.43
N THR A 257 -30.44 -11.21 1.72
CA THR A 257 -29.04 -11.54 1.98
C THR A 257 -28.14 -10.36 1.56
N ASN A 258 -27.06 -10.12 2.31
CA ASN A 258 -26.13 -8.97 2.23
C ASN A 258 -25.23 -8.94 0.96
N SER A 259 -25.76 -9.24 -0.22
CA SER A 259 -24.95 -9.54 -1.42
C SER A 259 -24.49 -8.31 -2.25
N THR A 260 -24.79 -7.07 -1.86
CA THR A 260 -24.58 -5.90 -2.74
C THR A 260 -23.32 -5.08 -2.44
N THR A 261 -22.54 -5.44 -1.40
CA THR A 261 -21.45 -4.61 -0.88
C THR A 261 -20.07 -5.25 -0.94
N GLU A 262 -20.00 -6.55 -1.20
CA GLU A 262 -18.75 -7.32 -1.27
C GLU A 262 -18.44 -7.66 -2.72
N PHE A 263 -17.16 -7.63 -3.08
CA PHE A 263 -16.74 -8.07 -4.40
C PHE A 263 -16.81 -9.60 -4.48
N VAL A 264 -17.67 -10.09 -5.36
CA VAL A 264 -17.86 -11.51 -5.64
C VAL A 264 -17.72 -11.75 -7.15
N PRO A 265 -16.89 -12.71 -7.60
CA PRO A 265 -16.94 -13.18 -8.98
C PRO A 265 -18.36 -13.69 -9.29
N PRO A 266 -19.09 -13.12 -10.26
CA PRO A 266 -20.39 -13.64 -10.67
C PRO A 266 -20.23 -14.98 -11.39
N GLY A 267 -20.94 -16.01 -10.92
CA GLY A 267 -20.97 -17.34 -11.53
C GLY A 267 -20.96 -18.47 -10.49
N GLU A 268 -21.02 -19.71 -10.97
CA GLU A 268 -20.79 -20.90 -10.13
C GLU A 268 -19.29 -21.07 -9.79
N GLU A 269 -18.40 -20.45 -10.58
CA GLU A 269 -16.95 -20.47 -10.39
C GLU A 269 -16.51 -19.37 -9.40
N LYS A 270 -15.96 -19.78 -8.26
CA LYS A 270 -15.49 -18.89 -7.18
C LYS A 270 -13.97 -18.65 -7.22
N GLU A 271 -13.29 -19.15 -8.24
CA GLU A 271 -11.83 -19.09 -8.38
C GLU A 271 -11.36 -17.65 -8.61
N ILE A 272 -10.46 -17.18 -7.75
CA ILE A 272 -9.89 -15.84 -7.88
C ILE A 272 -8.50 -15.74 -7.25
N GLU A 273 -7.65 -14.94 -7.89
CA GLU A 273 -6.33 -14.57 -7.39
C GLU A 273 -6.26 -13.07 -7.12
N TYR A 274 -5.75 -12.70 -5.95
CA TYR A 274 -5.49 -11.32 -5.53
C TYR A 274 -3.99 -11.07 -5.38
N PHE A 275 -3.54 -9.91 -5.87
CA PHE A 275 -2.14 -9.49 -5.80
C PHE A 275 -2.04 -8.13 -5.11
N PHE A 276 -1.53 -8.07 -3.88
CA PHE A 276 -1.30 -6.80 -3.21
C PHE A 276 0.11 -6.34 -3.50
N ALA A 277 0.30 -5.10 -3.94
CA ALA A 277 1.64 -4.57 -4.17
C ALA A 277 1.74 -3.09 -3.89
N SER A 278 2.94 -2.64 -3.51
CA SER A 278 3.25 -1.20 -3.42
C SER A 278 3.58 -0.57 -4.77
N ASP A 279 3.73 -1.36 -5.83
CA ASP A 279 3.97 -0.89 -7.20
C ASP A 279 3.28 -1.80 -8.23
N ALA A 280 2.75 -1.21 -9.29
CA ALA A 280 2.11 -1.92 -10.39
C ALA A 280 3.07 -2.84 -11.18
N SER A 281 4.38 -2.59 -11.15
CA SER A 281 5.39 -3.42 -11.84
C SER A 281 5.37 -4.88 -11.38
N ALA A 282 4.98 -5.14 -10.13
CA ALA A 282 4.88 -6.49 -9.58
C ALA A 282 3.57 -7.21 -9.94
N ILE A 283 2.55 -6.48 -10.41
CA ILE A 283 1.22 -7.02 -10.71
C ILE A 283 1.03 -7.24 -12.22
N ILE A 284 1.62 -6.38 -13.06
CA ILE A 284 1.30 -6.29 -14.49
C ILE A 284 1.57 -7.59 -15.28
N GLU A 285 2.45 -8.47 -14.80
CA GLU A 285 2.69 -9.78 -15.41
C GLU A 285 1.57 -10.80 -15.14
N HIS A 286 0.76 -10.56 -14.11
CA HIS A 286 -0.36 -11.41 -13.71
C HIS A 286 -1.70 -10.86 -14.19
N THR A 287 -1.91 -9.55 -14.05
CA THR A 287 -3.16 -8.87 -14.45
C THR A 287 -2.92 -7.38 -14.68
N ASN A 288 -3.69 -6.79 -15.57
CA ASN A 288 -3.73 -5.33 -15.77
C ASN A 288 -4.90 -4.66 -15.05
N ARG A 289 -5.74 -5.43 -14.34
CA ARG A 289 -6.89 -4.91 -13.59
C ARG A 289 -6.50 -4.66 -12.15
N VAL A 290 -6.49 -3.41 -11.73
CA VAL A 290 -6.04 -3.01 -10.40
C VAL A 290 -6.99 -2.04 -9.73
N ILE A 291 -6.98 -2.06 -8.40
CA ILE A 291 -7.63 -1.07 -7.54
C ILE A 291 -6.53 -0.33 -6.79
N PHE A 292 -6.47 0.98 -6.94
CA PHE A 292 -5.59 1.81 -6.12
C PHE A 292 -6.28 2.12 -4.80
N LEU A 293 -5.64 1.76 -3.70
CA LEU A 293 -6.13 2.14 -2.39
C LEU A 293 -5.78 3.60 -2.13
N GLU A 294 -6.66 4.27 -1.40
CA GLU A 294 -6.47 5.62 -0.88
C GLU A 294 -6.08 5.55 0.59
N ASP A 295 -5.67 6.70 1.16
CA ASP A 295 -5.36 6.78 2.58
C ASP A 295 -6.58 6.38 3.44
N ASP A 296 -6.28 5.63 4.52
CA ASP A 296 -7.22 5.06 5.48
C ASP A 296 -8.18 3.98 4.94
N ASP A 297 -8.01 3.54 3.69
CA ASP A 297 -8.67 2.33 3.21
C ASP A 297 -8.13 1.09 3.94
N VAL A 298 -9.06 0.24 4.37
CA VAL A 298 -8.77 -1.11 4.89
C VAL A 298 -9.41 -2.11 3.94
N ALA A 299 -8.58 -2.66 3.05
CA ALA A 299 -8.95 -3.73 2.14
C ALA A 299 -8.83 -5.07 2.86
N ALA A 300 -9.90 -5.84 2.92
CA ALA A 300 -9.93 -7.17 3.53
C ALA A 300 -10.43 -8.20 2.53
N VAL A 301 -9.69 -9.29 2.38
CA VAL A 301 -10.15 -10.49 1.68
C VAL A 301 -10.54 -11.54 2.72
N SER A 302 -11.81 -11.92 2.73
CA SER A 302 -12.36 -13.02 3.53
C SER A 302 -13.21 -13.91 2.64
N ASP A 303 -13.04 -15.22 2.72
CA ASP A 303 -13.83 -16.19 1.94
C ASP A 303 -13.81 -15.90 0.42
N GLY A 304 -12.68 -15.39 -0.08
CA GLY A 304 -12.50 -15.02 -1.49
C GLY A 304 -13.13 -13.67 -1.87
N HIS A 305 -13.76 -12.97 -0.94
CA HIS A 305 -14.44 -11.70 -1.17
C HIS A 305 -13.58 -10.52 -0.73
N LEU A 306 -13.31 -9.60 -1.67
CA LEU A 306 -12.64 -8.34 -1.37
C LEU A 306 -13.68 -7.30 -0.93
N SER A 307 -13.41 -6.66 0.20
CA SER A 307 -14.18 -5.52 0.70
C SER A 307 -13.23 -4.39 1.12
N ILE A 308 -13.68 -3.14 0.98
CA ILE A 308 -12.89 -1.95 1.34
C ILE A 308 -13.67 -1.15 2.36
N HIS A 309 -13.02 -0.86 3.48
CA HIS A 309 -13.64 -0.20 4.63
C HIS A 309 -12.89 1.07 5.05
N ARG A 310 -13.61 1.99 5.66
CA ARG A 310 -13.08 3.20 6.32
C ARG A 310 -13.75 3.40 7.68
N LEU A 311 -13.00 3.97 8.61
CA LEU A 311 -13.50 4.28 9.96
C LEU A 311 -14.34 5.57 10.01
N LYS A 312 -13.96 6.58 9.24
CA LYS A 312 -14.60 7.90 9.24
C LYS A 312 -15.08 8.22 7.84
N ARG A 313 -16.23 8.87 7.77
CA ARG A 313 -16.75 9.45 6.53
C ARG A 313 -16.40 10.92 6.49
N THR A 314 -15.63 11.31 5.50
CA THR A 314 -15.28 12.70 5.24
C THR A 314 -16.15 13.21 4.08
N LEU A 315 -16.58 14.48 4.13
CA LEU A 315 -17.61 15.01 3.22
C LEU A 315 -17.19 15.02 1.74
N ASP A 316 -15.90 14.96 1.44
CA ASP A 316 -15.31 15.12 0.11
C ASP A 316 -14.64 13.84 -0.44
N GLU A 317 -14.90 12.69 0.19
CA GLU A 317 -14.23 11.44 -0.17
C GLU A 317 -14.98 10.60 -1.19
N ASN A 318 -14.21 9.99 -2.10
CA ASN A 318 -14.76 9.08 -3.10
C ASN A 318 -15.32 7.83 -2.40
N VAL A 319 -16.62 7.61 -2.55
CA VAL A 319 -17.35 6.51 -1.91
C VAL A 319 -17.14 5.16 -2.61
N ASN A 320 -16.48 5.15 -3.77
CA ASN A 320 -16.19 3.95 -4.55
C ASN A 320 -14.71 3.88 -4.92
N ARG A 321 -14.21 2.67 -5.12
CA ARG A 321 -12.91 2.40 -5.75
C ARG A 321 -13.13 1.75 -7.10
N GLU A 322 -12.61 2.39 -8.15
CA GLU A 322 -12.71 1.90 -9.52
C GLU A 322 -11.66 0.82 -9.80
N ILE A 323 -12.06 -0.21 -10.55
CA ILE A 323 -11.15 -1.21 -11.11
C ILE A 323 -10.58 -0.64 -12.41
N ILE A 324 -9.35 -0.15 -12.34
CA ILE A 324 -8.67 0.50 -13.45
C ILE A 324 -7.92 -0.54 -14.29
N THR A 325 -8.00 -0.41 -15.61
CA THR A 325 -7.15 -1.16 -16.55
C THR A 325 -5.85 -0.38 -16.78
N LEU A 326 -4.74 -0.93 -16.30
CA LEU A 326 -3.41 -0.39 -16.54
C LEU A 326 -3.06 -0.43 -18.04
N LYS A 327 -2.54 0.69 -18.54
CA LYS A 327 -2.01 0.81 -19.93
C LYS A 327 -0.53 0.46 -20.02
N MET A 328 0.04 -0.10 -18.97
CA MET A 328 1.45 -0.48 -18.90
C MET A 328 1.66 -1.81 -19.62
N GLU A 329 2.75 -1.93 -20.37
CA GLU A 329 3.13 -3.19 -21.01
C GLU A 329 4.29 -3.85 -20.28
N ILE A 330 4.30 -5.19 -20.19
CA ILE A 330 5.36 -5.95 -19.53
C ILE A 330 6.76 -5.60 -20.11
N GLN A 331 6.84 -5.30 -21.41
CA GLN A 331 8.11 -4.93 -22.06
C GLN A 331 8.72 -3.65 -21.48
N GLN A 332 7.90 -2.72 -20.98
CA GLN A 332 8.36 -1.46 -20.39
C GLN A 332 9.14 -1.70 -19.08
N ILE A 333 8.79 -2.76 -18.33
CA ILE A 333 9.45 -3.13 -17.07
C ILE A 333 10.55 -4.20 -17.23
N MET A 334 10.86 -4.62 -18.45
CA MET A 334 11.93 -5.58 -18.75
C MET A 334 13.16 -4.90 -19.32
N LYS A 335 14.35 -5.49 -19.13
CA LYS A 335 15.60 -4.97 -19.74
C LYS A 335 15.67 -5.17 -21.26
N GLY A 336 14.93 -6.14 -21.81
CA GLY A 336 15.03 -6.50 -23.23
C GLY A 336 16.46 -6.91 -23.59
N ASN A 337 16.98 -6.36 -24.69
CA ASN A 337 18.33 -6.66 -25.20
C ASN A 337 19.45 -5.87 -24.49
N PHE A 338 19.14 -5.11 -23.44
CA PHE A 338 20.11 -4.29 -22.72
C PHE A 338 20.67 -5.00 -21.49
N SER A 339 21.91 -4.66 -21.13
CA SER A 339 22.59 -5.23 -19.96
C SER A 339 22.04 -4.72 -18.62
N SER A 340 21.50 -3.51 -18.60
CA SER A 340 20.97 -2.83 -17.41
C SER A 340 19.79 -1.92 -17.78
N PHE A 341 18.93 -1.63 -16.80
CA PHE A 341 17.83 -0.67 -16.96
C PHE A 341 18.34 0.73 -17.27
N MET A 342 19.41 1.19 -16.61
CA MET A 342 20.03 2.48 -16.92
C MET A 342 20.45 2.59 -18.39
N GLN A 343 21.06 1.53 -18.96
CA GLN A 343 21.40 1.51 -20.38
C GLN A 343 20.15 1.56 -21.25
N LYS A 344 19.14 0.73 -20.96
CA LYS A 344 17.85 0.76 -21.68
C LYS A 344 17.25 2.16 -21.70
N GLU A 345 17.05 2.75 -20.53
CA GLU A 345 16.41 4.06 -20.35
C GLU A 345 17.18 5.19 -21.06
N ILE A 346 18.53 5.14 -21.05
CA ILE A 346 19.36 6.10 -21.80
C ILE A 346 19.10 5.98 -23.31
N PHE A 347 19.06 4.76 -23.84
CA PHE A 347 18.90 4.50 -25.28
C PHE A 347 17.45 4.68 -25.77
N GLU A 348 16.46 4.54 -24.88
CA GLU A 348 15.04 4.78 -25.16
C GLU A 348 14.65 6.26 -25.07
N GLN A 349 15.58 7.16 -24.71
CA GLN A 349 15.30 8.61 -24.64
C GLN A 349 14.64 9.18 -25.91
N PRO A 350 15.05 8.85 -27.16
CA PRO A 350 14.39 9.35 -28.35
C PRO A 350 12.89 9.03 -28.39
N GLU A 351 12.51 7.81 -28.01
CA GLU A 351 11.11 7.40 -27.95
C GLU A 351 10.38 8.08 -26.79
N SER A 352 11.01 8.16 -25.60
CA SER A 352 10.42 8.80 -24.43
C SER A 352 10.11 10.29 -24.65
N VAL A 353 10.95 11.00 -25.42
CA VAL A 353 10.74 12.39 -25.81
C VAL A 353 9.55 12.51 -26.76
N ILE A 354 9.45 11.63 -27.76
CA ILE A 354 8.28 11.56 -28.66
C ILE A 354 7.00 11.28 -27.87
N ASN A 355 7.05 10.32 -26.93
CA ASN A 355 5.91 9.98 -26.07
C ASN A 355 5.51 11.16 -25.18
N THR A 356 6.47 11.95 -24.71
CA THR A 356 6.22 13.17 -23.95
C THR A 356 5.53 14.25 -24.78
N MET A 357 5.75 14.31 -26.10
CA MET A 357 5.09 15.27 -27.00
C MET A 357 3.75 14.75 -27.56
N ARG A 358 3.52 13.43 -27.52
CA ARG A 358 2.38 12.76 -28.13
C ARG A 358 1.05 13.33 -27.62
N GLY A 359 0.20 13.77 -28.55
CA GLY A 359 -1.11 14.36 -28.26
C GLY A 359 -1.05 15.76 -27.62
N ARG A 360 0.15 16.31 -27.39
CA ARG A 360 0.36 17.64 -26.79
C ARG A 360 0.89 18.66 -27.80
N MET A 361 1.68 18.23 -28.77
CA MET A 361 2.20 19.08 -29.84
C MET A 361 1.55 18.73 -31.17
N ASN A 362 1.09 19.75 -31.90
CA ASN A 362 0.70 19.64 -33.29
C ASN A 362 1.71 20.40 -34.14
N PHE A 363 2.57 19.66 -34.85
CA PHE A 363 3.63 20.24 -35.67
C PHE A 363 3.12 20.89 -36.96
N GLU A 364 1.97 20.49 -37.50
CA GLU A 364 1.37 21.11 -38.69
C GLU A 364 0.76 22.48 -38.38
N LYS A 365 0.16 22.62 -37.19
CA LYS A 365 -0.50 23.84 -36.72
C LYS A 365 0.38 24.68 -35.78
N GLU A 366 1.62 24.24 -35.54
CA GLU A 366 2.58 24.87 -34.61
C GLU A 366 1.94 25.21 -33.25
N SER A 367 1.17 24.28 -32.69
CA SER A 367 0.40 24.52 -31.46
C SER A 367 0.71 23.50 -30.38
N VAL A 368 0.65 23.96 -29.12
CA VAL A 368 0.87 23.15 -27.93
C VAL A 368 -0.37 23.20 -27.04
N ILE A 369 -0.88 22.03 -26.66
CA ILE A 369 -2.02 21.89 -25.75
C ILE A 369 -1.65 20.89 -24.65
N LEU A 370 -1.62 21.38 -23.41
CA LEU A 370 -1.43 20.56 -22.23
C LEU A 370 -2.79 20.31 -21.57
N GLY A 371 -3.44 19.22 -21.94
CA GLY A 371 -4.81 18.90 -21.49
C GLY A 371 -4.99 18.95 -19.97
N GLY A 372 -3.99 18.49 -19.20
CA GLY A 372 -4.06 18.44 -17.73
C GLY A 372 -4.08 19.81 -17.02
N ILE A 373 -3.74 20.90 -17.71
CA ILE A 373 -3.77 22.25 -17.12
C ILE A 373 -4.71 23.21 -17.88
N LYS A 374 -5.42 22.71 -18.90
CA LYS A 374 -6.19 23.54 -19.84
C LYS A 374 -7.18 24.47 -19.12
N ASP A 375 -7.90 23.94 -18.13
CA ASP A 375 -8.93 24.67 -17.41
C ASP A 375 -8.35 25.67 -16.39
N TYR A 376 -7.06 25.54 -16.05
CA TYR A 376 -6.36 26.38 -15.07
C TYR A 376 -5.45 27.44 -15.72
N LEU A 377 -5.23 27.39 -17.04
CA LEU A 377 -4.31 28.29 -17.73
C LEU A 377 -4.64 29.78 -17.54
N ALA A 378 -5.93 30.13 -17.48
CA ALA A 378 -6.34 31.52 -17.27
C ALA A 378 -6.01 32.05 -15.86
N GLU A 379 -5.93 31.15 -14.87
CA GLU A 379 -5.52 31.49 -13.51
C GLU A 379 -4.00 31.52 -13.39
N ILE A 380 -3.31 30.52 -13.96
CA ILE A 380 -1.85 30.48 -14.02
C ILE A 380 -1.28 31.74 -14.69
N LYS A 381 -1.88 32.22 -15.79
CA LYS A 381 -1.44 33.45 -16.47
C LYS A 381 -1.61 34.74 -15.65
N ARG A 382 -2.41 34.72 -14.59
CA ARG A 382 -2.63 35.88 -13.70
C ARG A 382 -1.69 35.89 -12.49
N CYS A 383 -0.92 34.81 -12.30
CA CYS A 383 0.05 34.72 -11.22
C CYS A 383 1.20 35.71 -11.40
N ARG A 384 1.93 35.97 -10.33
CA ARG A 384 3.04 36.94 -10.34
C ARG A 384 4.41 36.31 -10.20
N ARG A 385 4.47 35.00 -9.92
CA ARG A 385 5.72 34.28 -9.65
C ARG A 385 5.51 32.78 -9.84
N LEU A 386 6.51 32.13 -10.41
CA LEU A 386 6.58 30.67 -10.53
C LEU A 386 7.58 30.11 -9.53
N LEU A 387 7.19 29.07 -8.79
CA LEU A 387 8.09 28.31 -7.92
C LEU A 387 8.22 26.89 -8.46
N LEU A 388 9.42 26.41 -8.72
CA LEU A 388 9.69 25.03 -9.12
C LEU A 388 10.39 24.32 -7.96
N ILE A 389 9.71 23.33 -7.40
CA ILE A 389 10.13 22.63 -6.19
C ILE A 389 10.38 21.17 -6.51
N GLY A 390 11.55 20.65 -6.17
CA GLY A 390 11.92 19.25 -6.39
C GLY A 390 13.16 18.84 -5.62
N CYS A 391 13.55 17.56 -5.76
CA CYS A 391 14.76 17.00 -5.15
C CYS A 391 15.66 16.36 -6.21
N GLY A 392 16.97 16.32 -5.97
CA GLY A 392 17.94 15.62 -6.81
C GLY A 392 17.84 15.98 -8.30
N THR A 393 17.74 14.97 -9.17
CA THR A 393 17.63 15.18 -10.63
C THR A 393 16.38 15.95 -11.05
N SER A 394 15.27 15.84 -10.32
CA SER A 394 14.05 16.63 -10.60
C SER A 394 14.24 18.13 -10.29
N TYR A 395 15.09 18.47 -9.32
CA TYR A 395 15.51 19.86 -9.10
C TYR A 395 16.42 20.36 -10.24
N HIS A 396 17.32 19.49 -10.74
CA HIS A 396 18.16 19.85 -11.89
C HIS A 396 17.37 20.09 -13.19
N SER A 397 16.27 19.37 -13.43
CA SER A 397 15.42 19.66 -14.58
C SER A 397 14.72 21.02 -14.46
N ALA A 398 14.35 21.45 -13.25
CA ALA A 398 13.85 22.81 -13.01
C ALA A 398 14.91 23.88 -13.30
N ILE A 399 16.17 23.65 -12.90
CA ILE A 399 17.27 24.56 -13.23
C ILE A 399 17.43 24.67 -14.76
N ALA A 400 17.40 23.53 -15.47
CA ALA A 400 17.60 23.49 -16.91
C ALA A 400 16.51 24.24 -17.70
N THR A 401 15.29 24.35 -17.16
CA THR A 401 14.16 25.05 -17.81
C THR A 401 13.90 26.46 -17.26
N ARG A 402 14.62 26.88 -16.22
CA ARG A 402 14.41 28.19 -15.57
C ARG A 402 14.51 29.35 -16.55
N GLN A 403 15.60 29.43 -17.31
CA GLN A 403 15.87 30.57 -18.21
C GLN A 403 14.79 30.71 -19.28
N ILE A 404 14.39 29.61 -19.92
CA ILE A 404 13.37 29.64 -20.98
C ILE A 404 11.97 29.97 -20.41
N LEU A 405 11.68 29.57 -19.16
CA LEU A 405 10.45 29.97 -18.49
C LEU A 405 10.46 31.48 -18.18
N GLU A 406 11.56 32.03 -17.67
CA GLU A 406 11.71 33.48 -17.42
C GLU A 406 11.49 34.27 -18.73
N GLU A 407 12.11 33.84 -19.84
CA GLU A 407 11.98 34.48 -21.14
C GLU A 407 10.54 34.45 -21.69
N LEU A 408 9.88 33.29 -21.66
CA LEU A 408 8.57 33.12 -22.31
C LEU A 408 7.40 33.60 -21.45
N THR A 409 7.57 33.66 -20.13
CA THR A 409 6.49 34.07 -19.21
C THR A 409 6.65 35.50 -18.70
N GLU A 410 7.86 36.06 -18.76
CA GLU A 410 8.24 37.35 -18.15
C GLU A 410 8.00 37.41 -16.62
N LEU A 411 7.80 36.25 -15.98
CA LEU A 411 7.60 36.13 -14.55
C LEU A 411 8.92 35.83 -13.82
N PRO A 412 9.07 36.27 -12.56
CA PRO A 412 10.09 35.73 -11.67
C PRO A 412 9.91 34.21 -11.51
N VAL A 413 10.97 33.46 -11.78
CA VAL A 413 11.00 32.00 -11.62
C VAL A 413 12.00 31.63 -10.53
N MET A 414 11.50 31.07 -9.43
CA MET A 414 12.32 30.55 -8.34
C MET A 414 12.42 29.03 -8.44
N VAL A 415 13.61 28.49 -8.20
CA VAL A 415 13.86 27.04 -8.22
C VAL A 415 14.41 26.65 -6.86
N GLU A 416 13.75 25.73 -6.18
CA GLU A 416 13.99 25.44 -4.77
C GLU A 416 14.17 23.93 -4.54
N LEU A 417 15.16 23.60 -3.69
CA LEU A 417 15.28 22.27 -3.13
C LEU A 417 14.19 22.09 -2.08
N ALA A 418 13.38 21.03 -2.19
CA ALA A 418 12.19 20.89 -1.34
C ALA A 418 12.50 20.83 0.17
N SER A 419 13.63 20.22 0.57
CA SER A 419 14.07 20.16 1.96
C SER A 419 14.40 21.55 2.52
N ASP A 420 15.26 22.30 1.83
CA ASP A 420 15.65 23.66 2.24
C ASP A 420 14.48 24.66 2.16
N PHE A 421 13.55 24.46 1.21
CA PHE A 421 12.32 25.23 1.11
C PHE A 421 11.47 25.13 2.38
N LEU A 422 11.33 23.92 2.93
CA LEU A 422 10.61 23.64 4.17
C LEU A 422 11.38 24.17 5.39
N ASP A 423 12.68 23.91 5.49
CA ASP A 423 13.51 24.33 6.62
C ASP A 423 13.48 25.85 6.84
N ARG A 424 13.45 26.62 5.74
CA ARG A 424 13.41 28.09 5.80
C ARG A 424 12.01 28.67 6.01
N ASN A 425 10.96 27.83 6.02
CA ASN A 425 9.57 28.27 6.00
C ASN A 425 9.35 29.34 4.90
N THR A 426 9.70 28.96 3.67
CA THR A 426 9.80 29.91 2.55
C THR A 426 8.49 30.67 2.35
N PRO A 427 8.50 32.02 2.22
CA PRO A 427 7.28 32.80 2.03
C PRO A 427 6.59 32.51 0.70
N ILE A 428 5.30 32.16 0.80
CA ILE A 428 4.40 31.89 -0.33
C ILE A 428 3.17 32.79 -0.26
N PHE A 429 2.60 33.07 -1.43
CA PHE A 429 1.45 33.95 -1.59
C PHE A 429 0.37 33.29 -2.46
N ARG A 430 -0.86 33.80 -2.37
CA ARG A 430 -2.01 33.26 -3.10
C ARG A 430 -1.91 33.41 -4.63
N ASP A 431 -1.07 34.33 -5.10
CA ASP A 431 -0.82 34.60 -6.51
C ASP A 431 0.49 33.97 -7.01
N ASP A 432 1.07 33.03 -6.24
CA ASP A 432 2.14 32.16 -6.69
C ASP A 432 1.59 30.93 -7.42
N VAL A 433 2.32 30.45 -8.43
CA VAL A 433 2.11 29.12 -9.02
C VAL A 433 3.28 28.22 -8.67
N CYS A 434 3.00 27.17 -7.91
CA CYS A 434 3.99 26.20 -7.46
C CYS A 434 3.93 24.92 -8.32
N PHE A 435 5.03 24.62 -9.02
CA PHE A 435 5.28 23.37 -9.74
C PHE A 435 6.06 22.40 -8.85
N PHE A 436 5.55 21.18 -8.72
CA PHE A 436 6.21 20.11 -7.99
C PHE A 436 6.74 19.06 -8.97
N ILE A 437 8.06 18.97 -9.09
CA ILE A 437 8.70 18.06 -10.06
C ILE A 437 9.15 16.81 -9.31
N SER A 438 8.53 15.68 -9.63
CA SER A 438 8.85 14.38 -9.04
C SER A 438 8.53 13.27 -10.04
N GLN A 439 9.51 12.42 -10.35
CA GLN A 439 9.28 11.24 -11.21
C GLN A 439 8.37 10.21 -10.52
N SER A 440 8.56 10.00 -9.22
CA SER A 440 7.79 9.02 -8.44
C SER A 440 6.43 9.54 -7.99
N GLY A 441 6.22 10.86 -7.97
CA GLY A 441 5.07 11.48 -7.31
C GLY A 441 5.04 11.32 -5.77
N GLU A 442 6.04 10.64 -5.17
CA GLU A 442 6.02 10.17 -3.78
C GLU A 442 7.17 10.71 -2.92
N THR A 443 8.06 11.52 -3.50
CA THR A 443 9.21 12.10 -2.78
C THR A 443 8.73 12.91 -1.57
N ALA A 444 9.13 12.50 -0.36
CA ALA A 444 8.56 13.00 0.90
C ALA A 444 8.63 14.52 1.03
N ASP A 445 9.81 15.13 0.85
CA ASP A 445 9.97 16.58 0.97
C ASP A 445 9.15 17.33 -0.09
N SER A 446 9.10 16.84 -1.33
CA SER A 446 8.27 17.44 -2.38
C SER A 446 6.77 17.38 -2.03
N LEU A 447 6.30 16.28 -1.44
CA LEU A 447 4.91 16.13 -1.02
C LEU A 447 4.57 17.01 0.19
N MET A 448 5.50 17.14 1.14
CA MET A 448 5.34 18.05 2.28
C MET A 448 5.35 19.51 1.82
N ALA A 449 6.22 19.88 0.88
CA ALA A 449 6.20 21.20 0.26
C ALA A 449 4.89 21.48 -0.49
N LEU A 450 4.32 20.48 -1.17
CA LEU A 450 2.97 20.61 -1.77
C LEU A 450 1.91 20.90 -0.73
N ARG A 451 1.92 20.16 0.40
CA ARG A 451 0.97 20.39 1.49
C ARG A 451 1.15 21.76 2.12
N TYR A 452 2.39 22.20 2.34
CA TYR A 452 2.73 23.53 2.84
C TYR A 452 2.20 24.63 1.90
N CYS A 453 2.40 24.48 0.59
CA CYS A 453 1.90 25.45 -0.40
C CYS A 453 0.38 25.51 -0.54
N LYS A 454 -0.34 24.46 -0.14
CA LYS A 454 -1.81 24.42 -0.17
C LYS A 454 -2.47 25.05 1.06
N GLN A 455 -1.74 25.16 2.17
CA GLN A 455 -2.20 25.82 3.41
C GLN A 455 -2.09 27.33 3.24
#